data_AF-A0A1I0RP89-F1
#
_entry.id   AF-A0A1I0RP89-F1
#
_cell.length_a   1.000
_cell.length_b   1.000
_cell.length_c   1.000
_cell.angle_alpha   90.00
_cell.angle_beta   90.00
_cell.angle_gamma   90.00
#
_symmetry.space_group_name_H-M   'P 1'
#
loop_
_entity.id
_entity.type
_entity.pdbx_description
1 polymer ?
#
loop_
_entity_poly.entity_id
_entity_poly.type
_entity_poly.pdbx_seq_one_letter_code
_entity_poly.pdbx_strand_id
1 'polypeptide(L)' 'MTHQRKLSSTSAHMNAKKGFRIHFLVFLLTTPLIWLVWYLTDRTYIWPLWSTLAWVVGILFHFLGVYFFKNFKNK' A
#
# COMPACT_ATOMS: atom_id res chain seq x y z
N MET A 1 0.99 12.55 45.90
CA MET A 1 1.11 11.27 45.17
C MET A 1 0.48 11.42 43.80
N THR A 2 1.24 11.90 42.80
CA THR A 2 0.76 12.04 41.43
C THR A 2 1.10 10.76 40.66
N HIS A 3 0.09 9.92 40.46
CA HIS A 3 0.19 8.70 39.66
C HIS A 3 0.34 9.07 38.17
N GLN A 4 1.58 9.25 37.72
CA GLN A 4 1.92 9.39 36.30
C GLN A 4 1.63 8.06 35.61
N ARG A 5 0.46 7.91 34.99
CA ARG A 5 0.17 6.80 34.07
C ARG A 5 1.11 6.94 32.88
N LYS A 6 2.22 6.19 32.92
CA LYS A 6 3.09 5.92 31.78
C LYS A 6 2.27 5.12 30.77
N LEU A 7 1.45 5.81 29.97
CA LEU A 7 0.88 5.28 28.75
C LEU A 7 2.07 5.00 27.83
N SER A 8 2.62 3.79 27.94
CA SER A 8 3.49 3.24 26.91
C SER A 8 2.64 3.19 25.65
N SER A 9 2.72 4.23 24.83
CA SER A 9 2.42 4.09 23.42
C SER A 9 3.45 3.07 22.93
N THR A 10 3.08 1.79 23.01
CA THR A 10 3.76 0.72 22.32
C THR A 10 3.69 1.14 20.88
N SER A 11 4.76 1.81 20.43
CA SER A 11 4.95 2.17 19.06
C SER A 11 4.97 0.84 18.35
N ALA A 12 3.83 0.49 17.74
CA ALA A 12 3.79 -0.51 16.71
C ALA A 12 4.69 0.06 15.61
N HIS A 13 5.99 -0.16 15.75
CA HIS A 13 7.01 0.20 14.80
C HIS A 13 6.90 -0.81 13.66
N MET A 14 5.73 -0.83 13.04
CA MET A 14 5.47 -1.52 11.80
C MET A 14 6.42 -0.90 10.80
N ASN A 15 7.39 -1.70 10.37
CA ASN A 15 8.40 -1.28 9.44
C ASN A 15 7.68 -0.87 8.15
N ALA A 16 7.53 0.43 7.89
CA ALA A 16 6.73 0.96 6.78
C ALA A 16 7.18 0.39 5.43
N LYS A 17 8.48 0.08 5.30
CA LYS A 17 9.06 -0.65 4.16
C LYS A 17 8.48 -2.05 3.97
N LYS A 18 8.20 -2.78 5.06
CA LYS A 18 7.58 -4.11 5.03
C LYS A 18 6.11 -4.01 4.59
N GLY A 19 5.39 -3.00 5.08
CA GLY A 19 4.02 -2.71 4.63
C GLY A 19 3.95 -2.43 3.12
N PHE A 20 4.82 -1.54 2.62
CA PHE A 20 4.93 -1.23 1.20
C PHE A 20 5.24 -2.48 0.35
N ARG A 21 6.21 -3.29 0.77
CA ARG A 21 6.61 -4.51 0.05
C ARG A 21 5.45 -5.49 -0.14
N ILE A 22 4.66 -5.71 0.92
CA ILE A 22 3.50 -6.60 0.85
C ILE A 22 2.46 -6.03 -0.12
N HIS A 23 2.12 -4.74 0.02
CA HIS A 23 1.10 -4.11 -0.83
C HIS A 23 1.51 -4.11 -2.31
N PHE A 24 2.78 -3.82 -2.59
CA PHE A 24 3.35 -3.87 -3.93
C PHE A 24 3.35 -5.29 -4.52
N LEU A 25 3.69 -6.30 -3.72
CA LEU A 25 3.67 -7.70 -4.17
C LEU A 25 2.25 -8.17 -4.48
N VAL A 26 1.28 -7.83 -3.61
CA VAL A 26 -0.14 -8.13 -3.85
C VAL A 26 -0.62 -7.47 -5.14
N PHE A 27 -0.25 -6.21 -5.39
CA PHE A 27 -0.55 -5.53 -6.66
C PHE A 27 0.03 -6.26 -7.87
N LEU A 28 1.31 -6.64 -7.81
CA LEU A 28 2.00 -7.27 -8.92
C LEU A 28 1.41 -8.64 -9.28
N LEU A 29 0.90 -9.39 -8.29
CA LEU A 29 0.28 -10.70 -8.51
C LEU A 29 -1.20 -10.58 -8.90
N THR A 30 -1.95 -9.70 -8.23
CA THR A 30 -3.41 -9.60 -8.41
C THR A 30 -3.78 -8.93 -9.72
N THR A 31 -3.04 -7.89 -10.12
CA THR A 31 -3.29 -7.16 -11.38
C THR A 31 -3.29 -8.10 -12.60
N PRO A 32 -2.22 -8.87 -12.89
CA PRO A 32 -2.23 -9.77 -14.04
C PRO A 32 -3.29 -10.87 -13.93
N LEU A 33 -3.63 -11.35 -12.73
CA LEU A 33 -4.72 -12.31 -12.55
C LEU A 33 -6.08 -11.71 -12.93
N ILE A 34 -6.36 -10.47 -12.52
CA ILE A 34 -7.58 -9.74 -12.91
C ILE A 34 -7.63 -9.54 -14.43
N TRP A 35 -6.52 -9.12 -15.04
CA TRP A 35 -6.42 -8.95 -16.49
C TRP A 35 -6.56 -10.29 -17.23
N LEU A 36 -6.06 -11.39 -16.68
CA LEU A 36 -6.25 -12.73 -17.21
C LEU A 36 -7.72 -13.16 -17.16
N VAL A 37 -8.42 -12.92 -16.04
CA VAL A 37 -9.85 -13.20 -15.92
C VAL A 37 -10.63 -12.42 -16.98
N TRP A 38 -10.36 -11.13 -17.15
CA TRP A 38 -10.98 -10.31 -18.19
C TRP A 38 -10.67 -10.83 -19.61
N TYR A 39 -9.43 -11.24 -19.87
CA TYR A 39 -9.03 -11.79 -21.16
C TYR A 39 -9.76 -13.10 -21.50
N LEU A 40 -10.06 -13.92 -20.48
CA LEU A 40 -10.70 -15.24 -20.63
C LEU A 40 -12.24 -15.21 -20.56
N THR A 41 -12.85 -14.09 -20.18
CA THR A 41 -14.31 -13.98 -20.02
C THR A 41 -14.93 -13.11 -21.11
N ASP A 42 -15.10 -11.82 -20.83
CA ASP A 42 -15.75 -10.87 -21.74
C ASP A 42 -14.86 -9.64 -21.92
N ARG A 43 -14.48 -9.37 -23.18
CA ARG A 43 -13.58 -8.28 -23.58
C ARG A 43 -14.33 -7.06 -24.13
N THR A 44 -15.66 -7.05 -24.13
CA THR A 44 -16.48 -5.93 -24.62
C THR A 44 -16.29 -4.66 -23.80
N TYR A 45 -15.97 -4.80 -22.50
CA TYR A 45 -15.72 -3.67 -21.61
C TYR A 45 -14.46 -3.90 -20.76
N ILE A 46 -13.52 -2.95 -20.80
CA ILE A 46 -12.22 -3.03 -20.13
C ILE A 46 -12.33 -2.59 -18.65
N TRP A 47 -13.16 -3.28 -17.88
CA TRP A 47 -13.34 -2.98 -16.46
C TRP A 47 -12.05 -3.07 -15.60
N PRO A 48 -11.04 -3.94 -15.89
CA PRO A 48 -9.81 -3.98 -15.10
C PRO A 48 -9.01 -2.68 -15.11
N LEU A 49 -9.21 -1.84 -16.14
CA LEU A 49 -8.50 -0.58 -16.30
C LEU A 49 -8.73 0.34 -15.10
N TRP A 50 -9.99 0.51 -14.69
CA TRP A 50 -10.35 1.37 -13.56
C TRP A 50 -9.78 0.86 -12.24
N SER A 51 -9.85 -0.46 -12.01
CA SER A 51 -9.25 -1.09 -10.82
C SER A 51 -7.74 -0.90 -10.79
N THR A 52 -7.07 -1.07 -11.94
CA THR A 52 -5.62 -0.92 -12.06
C THR A 52 -5.20 0.53 -11.77
N LEU A 53 -5.91 1.51 -12.34
CA LEU A 53 -5.63 2.93 -12.13
C LEU A 53 -5.75 3.33 -10.66
N ALA A 54 -6.85 2.95 -9.99
CA ALA A 54 -7.04 3.24 -8.57
C ALA A 54 -5.92 2.65 -7.69
N TRP A 55 -5.52 1.41 -7.99
CA TRP A 55 -4.46 0.74 -7.26
C TRP A 55 -3.07 1.34 -7.49
N VAL A 56 -2.74 1.74 -8.73
CA VAL A 56 -1.48 2.44 -9.05
C VAL A 56 -1.36 3.73 -8.24
N VAL A 57 -2.44 4.50 -8.13
CA VAL A 57 -2.49 5.71 -7.32
C VAL A 57 -2.20 5.40 -5.84
N GLY A 58 -2.81 4.34 -5.29
CA GLY A 58 -2.54 3.89 -3.92
C GLY A 58 -1.07 3.53 -3.67
N ILE A 59 -0.42 2.83 -4.62
CA ILE A 59 1.01 2.50 -4.54
C ILE A 59 1.89 3.75 -4.57
N LEU A 60 1.58 4.71 -5.44
CA LEU A 60 2.32 5.96 -5.51
C LEU A 60 2.28 6.69 -4.17
N PHE A 61 1.11 6.81 -3.56
CA PHE A 61 0.98 7.42 -2.23
C PHE A 61 1.71 6.64 -1.14
N HIS A 62 1.70 5.31 -1.19
CA HIS A 62 2.44 4.49 -0.22
C HIS A 62 3.97 4.61 -0.40
N PHE A 63 4.43 4.71 -1.64
CA PHE A 63 5.83 4.98 -1.98
C PHE A 63 6.26 6.35 -1.44
N LEU A 64 5.49 7.42 -1.72
CA LEU A 64 5.73 8.74 -1.15
C LEU A 64 5.74 8.68 0.39
N GLY A 65 4.79 7.96 0.98
CA GLY A 65 4.68 7.66 2.41
C GLY A 65 5.98 7.13 3.03
N VAL A 66 6.61 6.14 2.38
CA VAL A 66 7.81 5.47 2.92
C VAL A 66 9.09 6.24 2.62
N TYR A 67 9.23 6.84 1.43
CA TYR A 67 10.49 7.41 0.97
C TYR A 67 10.61 8.92 1.20
N PHE A 68 9.53 9.69 1.13
CA PHE A 68 9.58 11.13 1.40
C PHE A 68 9.52 11.45 2.90
N PHE A 69 8.63 10.82 3.67
CA PHE A 69 8.53 11.11 5.11
C PHE A 69 9.71 10.60 5.94
N LYS A 70 10.43 9.58 5.46
CA LYS A 70 11.65 9.10 6.13
C LYS A 70 12.78 10.14 6.11
N ASN A 71 12.81 11.02 5.09
CA ASN A 71 13.82 12.08 5.00
C ASN A 71 13.57 13.26 5.95
N PHE A 72 12.31 13.49 6.37
CA PHE A 72 11.97 14.58 7.29
C PHE A 72 12.36 14.30 8.76
N LYS A 73 12.60 13.05 9.15
CA LYS A 73 12.97 12.72 10.54
C LYS A 73 14.47 12.81 10.83
N ASN A 74 15.28 13.09 9.81
CA ASN A 74 16.75 13.14 9.91
C ASN A 74 17.35 14.53 9.63
N LYS A 75 16.53 15.58 9.56
CA LYS A 75 16.94 16.99 9.64
C LYS A 75 16.35 17.60 10.89
#